data_AF-A0A9W8CJE1-F1
#
_entry.id   AF-A0A9W8CJE1-F1
#
_cell.length_a   1.000
_cell.length_b   1.000
_cell.length_c   1.000
_cell.angle_alpha   90.00
_cell.angle_beta   90.00
_cell.angle_gamma   90.00
#
_symmetry.space_group_name_H-M   'P 1'
#
loop_
_entity.id
_entity.type
_entity.pdbx_description
1 polymer ?
#
loop_
_entity_poly.entity_id
_entity_poly.type
_entity_poly.pdbx_seq_one_letter_code
_entity_poly.pdbx_strand_id
1 'polypeptide(L)' 'ALRRCKYKFPGRQKIIISKKWGFTKLSREEYIDARSKGLVKPDGCHVKYLNHHGPLASHLKELSA' A
#
# COMPACT_ATOMS: atom_id res chain seq x y z
N ALA A 1 19.91 8.64 -7.00
CA ALA A 1 19.13 9.17 -8.15
C ALA A 1 18.39 10.47 -7.82
N LEU A 2 17.44 10.50 -6.87
CA LEU A 2 16.58 11.67 -6.59
C LEU A 2 17.33 12.98 -6.28
N ARG A 3 18.47 12.91 -5.57
CA ARG A 3 19.36 14.07 -5.37
C ARG A 3 19.82 14.71 -6.68
N ARG A 4 20.14 13.89 -7.70
CA ARG A 4 20.54 14.37 -9.03
C ARG A 4 19.36 14.92 -9.82
N CYS A 5 18.18 14.32 -9.72
CA CYS A 5 16.96 14.83 -10.37
C CYS A 5 16.59 16.24 -9.90
N LYS A 6 16.89 16.57 -8.64
CA LYS A 6 16.63 17.90 -8.07
C LYS A 6 17.26 19.04 -8.89
N TYR A 7 18.43 18.82 -9.51
CA TYR A 7 19.09 19.83 -10.35
C TYR A 7 18.33 20.19 -11.63
N LYS A 8 17.31 19.41 -12.00
CA LYS A 8 16.52 19.62 -13.22
C LYS A 8 15.25 20.44 -12.98
N PHE A 9 14.88 20.69 -11.73
CA PHE A 9 13.66 21.40 -11.37
C PHE A 9 14.00 22.72 -10.66
N PRO A 10 13.34 23.85 -11.01
CA PRO A 10 13.56 25.11 -10.32
C PRO A 10 13.03 25.06 -8.88
N GLY A 11 13.58 25.88 -7.99
CA GLY A 11 13.15 25.96 -6.58
C GLY A 11 13.71 24.87 -5.66
N ARG A 12 13.16 24.74 -4.44
CA ARG A 12 13.67 23.83 -3.39
C ARG A 12 12.75 22.63 -3.18
N GLN A 13 13.16 21.47 -3.67
CA GLN A 13 12.52 20.18 -3.41
C GLN A 13 13.15 19.50 -2.18
N LYS A 14 12.32 18.85 -1.36
CA LYS A 14 12.74 18.02 -0.22
C LYS A 14 12.57 16.55 -0.56
N ILE A 15 13.53 15.73 -0.16
CA ILE A 15 13.45 14.28 -0.26
C ILE A 15 13.03 13.77 1.10
N ILE A 16 11.92 13.03 1.16
CA ILE A 16 11.34 12.53 2.41
C ILE A 16 11.25 11.01 2.31
N ILE A 17 11.69 10.32 3.36
CA ILE A 17 11.50 8.87 3.49
C ILE A 17 10.14 8.67 4.15
N SER A 18 9.19 8.09 3.41
CA SER A 18 7.87 7.79 3.94
C SER A 18 7.93 6.72 5.04
N LYS A 19 7.03 6.84 6.02
CA LYS A 19 6.76 5.80 7.04
C LYS A 19 5.82 4.69 6.53
N LYS A 20 5.19 4.91 5.38
CA LYS A 20 4.26 3.97 4.75
C LYS A 20 5.00 2.83 4.03
N TRP A 21 4.30 1.72 3.81
CA TRP A 21 4.85 0.57 3.07
C TRP A 21 4.72 0.81 1.56
N GLY A 22 5.83 1.19 0.92
CA GLY A 22 5.85 1.49 -0.53
C GLY A 22 4.85 2.59 -0.90
N PHE A 23 3.96 2.29 -1.85
CA PHE A 23 2.87 3.18 -2.27
C PHE A 23 1.50 2.82 -1.68
N THR A 24 1.47 2.04 -0.60
CA THR A 24 0.22 1.72 0.11
C THR A 24 -0.14 2.81 1.12
N LYS A 25 -1.38 2.76 1.63
CA LYS A 25 -1.87 3.66 2.68
C LYS A 25 -1.43 3.23 4.09
N LEU A 26 -0.92 2.01 4.25
CA LEU A 26 -0.56 1.43 5.54
C LEU A 26 0.86 1.81 5.96
N SER A 27 1.08 2.02 7.26
CA SER A 27 2.43 2.09 7.84
C SER A 27 3.17 0.75 7.65
N ARG A 28 4.48 0.73 7.85
CA ARG A 28 5.25 -0.53 7.75
C ARG A 28 4.74 -1.58 8.75
N GLU A 29 4.44 -1.17 9.97
CA GLU A 29 3.95 -2.04 11.04
C GLU A 29 2.53 -2.53 10.74
N GLU A 30 1.63 -1.61 10.36
CA GLU A 30 0.24 -1.93 9.97
C GLU A 30 0.19 -2.89 8.79
N TYR A 31 1.07 -2.73 7.80
CA TYR A 31 1.11 -3.62 6.64
C TYR A 31 1.51 -5.04 7.01
N ILE A 32 2.48 -5.21 7.92
CA ILE A 32 2.93 -6.53 8.37
C ILE A 32 1.81 -7.23 9.13
N ASP A 33 1.13 -6.52 10.03
CA ASP A 33 -0.01 -7.05 10.78
C ASP A 33 -1.23 -7.36 9.88
N ALA A 34 -1.57 -6.46 8.96
CA ALA A 34 -2.67 -6.68 8.05
C ALA A 34 -2.41 -7.84 7.06
N ARG A 35 -1.14 -8.06 6.69
CA ARG A 35 -0.72 -9.21 5.89
C ARG A 35 -0.78 -10.51 6.68
N SER A 36 -0.37 -10.53 7.95
CA SER A 36 -0.45 -11.73 8.80
C SER A 36 -1.91 -12.13 9.09
N LYS A 37 -2.80 -11.15 9.22
CA LYS A 37 -4.26 -11.34 9.38
C LYS A 37 -5.00 -11.68 8.09
N GLY A 38 -4.33 -11.67 6.93
CA GLY A 38 -4.97 -11.93 5.63
C GLY A 38 -5.93 -10.83 5.16
N LEU A 39 -5.87 -9.62 5.73
CA LEU A 39 -6.70 -8.47 5.34
C LEU A 39 -6.25 -7.81 4.02
N VAL A 40 -5.14 -8.28 3.47
CA VAL A 40 -4.37 -7.65 2.41
C VAL A 40 -4.06 -8.70 1.35
N LYS A 41 -4.67 -8.58 0.18
CA LYS A 41 -4.48 -9.51 -0.94
C LYS A 41 -3.57 -8.89 -2.01
N PRO A 42 -2.54 -9.59 -2.49
CA PRO A 42 -1.70 -9.09 -3.57
C PRO A 42 -2.50 -8.98 -4.88
N ASP A 43 -2.31 -7.88 -5.62
CA ASP A 43 -2.96 -7.59 -6.90
C ASP A 43 -1.91 -7.08 -7.91
N GLY A 44 -1.07 -8.00 -8.37
CA GLY A 44 0.05 -7.69 -9.26
C GLY A 44 1.09 -6.78 -8.60
N CYS A 45 1.07 -5.49 -8.96
CA CYS A 45 1.98 -4.48 -8.41
C CYS A 45 1.42 -3.75 -7.17
N HIS A 46 0.12 -3.82 -6.95
CA HIS A 46 -0.54 -3.22 -5.79
C HIS A 46 -1.20 -4.30 -4.94
N VAL A 47 -2.08 -3.85 -4.06
CA VAL A 47 -2.75 -4.59 -3.01
C VAL A 47 -4.22 -4.23 -3.02
N LYS A 48 -5.08 -5.25 -2.86
CA LYS A 48 -6.50 -5.14 -2.55
C LYS A 48 -6.70 -5.32 -1.05
N TYR A 49 -7.54 -4.47 -0.46
CA TYR A 49 -7.91 -4.56 0.94
C TYR A 49 -9.20 -5.36 1.06
N LEU A 50 -9.25 -6.25 2.04
CA LEU A 50 -10.47 -6.97 2.36
C LEU A 50 -11.45 -6.00 3.05
N ASN A 51 -12.60 -5.76 2.44
CA ASN A 51 -13.61 -4.86 3.00
C ASN A 51 -14.53 -5.62 3.97
N HIS A 52 -14.92 -4.96 5.06
CA HIS A 52 -15.93 -5.47 6.02
C HIS A 52 -17.37 -5.08 5.67
N HIS A 53 -17.59 -4.58 4.45
CA HIS A 53 -18.89 -4.11 3.97
C HIS A 53 -19.17 -4.63 2.56
N GLY A 54 -20.46 -4.74 2.22
CA GLY A 54 -20.94 -5.24 0.93
C GLY A 54 -21.57 -6.63 1.03
N PRO A 55 -21.96 -7.22 -0.13
CA PRO A 55 -22.60 -8.53 -0.16
C PRO A 55 -21.68 -9.62 0.40
N LEU A 56 -22.18 -10.37 1.39
CA LEU A 56 -21.42 -11.45 2.05
C LEU A 56 -20.95 -12.51 1.04
N ALA A 57 -21.75 -12.82 0.02
CA ALA A 57 -21.40 -13.78 -1.02
C ALA A 57 -20.13 -13.38 -1.79
N SER A 58 -19.92 -12.08 -2.05
CA SER A 58 -18.71 -11.58 -2.71
C SER A 58 -17.50 -11.68 -1.80
N HIS A 59 -17.68 -11.35 -0.51
CA HIS A 59 -16.62 -11.43 0.49
C HIS A 59 -16.10 -12.86 0.70
N LEU A 60 -17.01 -13.84 0.75
CA LEU A 60 -16.65 -15.25 0.89
C LEU A 60 -15.85 -15.77 -0.32
N LYS A 61 -16.19 -15.33 -1.54
CA LYS A 61 -15.42 -15.65 -2.75
C LYS A 61 -13.99 -15.09 -2.69
N GLU A 62 -13.84 -13.87 -2.19
CA GLU A 62 -12.53 -13.22 -2.05
C GLU A 62 -11.64 -13.91 -1.01
N LEU A 63 -12.23 -14.40 0.08
CA LEU A 63 -11.54 -15.18 1.13
C LEU A 63 -11.12 -16.59 0.67
N SER A 64 -11.94 -17.24 -0.16
CA SER A 64 -11.66 -18.60 -0.64
C SER A 64 -10.56 -18.69 -1.72
N ALA A 65 -10.18 -17.56 -2.31
CA ALA A 65 -9.25 -17.46 -3.44
C ALA A 65 -7.88 -16.93 -3.02
#